data_AF-A0A7Z7FMJ0-F1
#
_entry.id   AF-A0A7Z7FMJ0-F1
#
_cell.length_a   1.000
_cell.length_b   1.000
_cell.length_c   1.000
_cell.angle_alpha   90.00
_cell.angle_beta   90.00
_cell.angle_gamma   90.00
#
_symmetry.space_group_name_H-M   'P 1'
#
loop_
_entity.id
_entity.type
_entity.pdbx_description
1 polymer ?
#
loop_
_entity_poly.entity_id
_entity_poly.type
_entity_poly.pdbx_seq_one_letter_code
_entity_poly.pdbx_strand_id
1 'polypeptide(L)'
;MSTKETNPKDGFGIRKWRQFATVPMTVMCEVGVAMLEGAAKYGRHNYRVSGVKASVYVDAAMGHIMQWWEGEDIDDDSKLSHITKAISSLVVLRDAMIQQQLNDDRPPKANLEAVRVELQRVVDEIFAKYPEGVPPFTESGKNHLRPAHLSGAKSFIDGGLEGKPVAS
;
A
#
# COMPACT_ATOMS: atom_id res chain seq x y z
N MET A 1 -30.79 -10.79 -32.03
CA MET A 1 -29.47 -10.14 -32.19
C MET A 1 -28.46 -11.23 -32.46
N SER A 2 -27.91 -11.27 -33.66
CA SER A 2 -26.97 -12.31 -34.11
C SER A 2 -25.70 -12.27 -33.25
N THR A 3 -25.50 -13.29 -32.43
CA THR A 3 -24.24 -13.53 -31.72
C THR A 3 -23.18 -13.81 -32.76
N LYS A 4 -22.30 -12.84 -32.99
CA LYS A 4 -21.07 -13.03 -33.76
C LYS A 4 -20.41 -14.30 -33.26
N GLU A 5 -20.02 -15.21 -34.16
CA GLU A 5 -19.21 -16.38 -33.80
C GLU A 5 -17.89 -15.88 -33.20
N THR A 6 -17.86 -15.76 -31.87
CA THR A 6 -16.66 -15.37 -31.13
C THR A 6 -15.60 -16.41 -31.45
N ASN A 7 -14.39 -15.96 -31.79
CA ASN A 7 -13.26 -16.84 -32.06
C ASN A 7 -13.25 -17.97 -31.01
N PRO A 8 -13.23 -19.26 -31.38
CA PRO A 8 -13.29 -20.36 -30.42
C PRO A 8 -12.23 -20.23 -29.30
N LYS A 9 -11.10 -19.58 -29.60
CA LYS A 9 -10.04 -19.25 -28.64
C LYS A 9 -10.49 -18.28 -27.54
N ASP A 10 -11.44 -17.39 -27.79
CA ASP A 10 -11.98 -16.44 -26.80
C ASP A 10 -12.87 -17.18 -25.78
N GLY A 11 -13.72 -18.11 -26.25
CA GLY A 11 -14.57 -18.93 -25.37
C GLY A 11 -13.80 -19.90 -24.48
N PHE A 12 -12.79 -20.59 -25.03
CA PHE A 12 -11.95 -21.52 -24.25
C PHE A 12 -10.81 -20.83 -23.50
N GLY A 13 -10.36 -19.66 -23.97
CA GLY A 13 -9.21 -18.94 -23.44
C GLY A 13 -9.46 -18.31 -22.08
N ILE A 14 -10.69 -17.90 -21.78
CA ILE A 14 -11.07 -17.26 -20.50
C ILE A 14 -10.93 -18.22 -19.31
N ARG A 15 -11.13 -19.53 -19.51
CA ARG A 15 -10.97 -20.54 -18.45
C ARG A 15 -9.53 -21.03 -18.29
N LYS A 16 -8.63 -20.69 -19.20
CA LYS A 16 -7.20 -21.02 -19.08
C LYS A 16 -6.55 -20.08 -18.09
N TRP A 17 -5.49 -20.56 -17.43
CA TRP A 17 -4.67 -19.74 -16.55
C TRP A 17 -4.09 -18.55 -17.32
N ARG A 18 -4.69 -17.37 -17.13
CA ARG A 18 -4.30 -16.08 -17.71
C ARG A 18 -4.29 -15.05 -16.60
N GLN A 19 -3.09 -14.58 -16.25
CA GLN A 19 -2.87 -13.77 -15.05
C GLN A 19 -2.43 -12.34 -15.36
N PHE A 20 -1.93 -12.06 -16.56
CA PHE A 20 -1.39 -10.73 -16.89
C PHE A 20 -2.42 -9.76 -17.46
N ALA A 21 -3.41 -10.24 -18.21
CA ALA A 21 -4.39 -9.37 -18.86
C ALA A 21 -5.30 -8.62 -17.85
N THR A 22 -5.43 -9.16 -16.63
CA THR A 22 -6.25 -8.59 -15.56
C THR A 22 -5.46 -7.69 -14.61
N VAL A 23 -4.15 -7.57 -14.80
CA VAL A 23 -3.26 -6.78 -13.92
C VAL A 23 -2.79 -5.53 -14.68
N PRO A 24 -2.89 -4.34 -14.09
CA PRO A 24 -2.31 -3.14 -14.67
C PRO A 24 -0.79 -3.29 -14.86
N MET A 25 -0.34 -3.31 -16.12
CA MET A 25 1.09 -3.54 -16.43
C MET A 25 2.00 -2.39 -15.98
N THR A 26 1.47 -1.18 -15.85
CA THR A 26 2.21 -0.03 -15.32
C THR A 26 2.66 -0.28 -13.89
N VAL A 27 1.77 -0.79 -13.03
CA VAL A 27 2.10 -1.17 -11.64
C VAL A 27 3.12 -2.30 -11.61
N MET A 28 3.01 -3.29 -12.50
CA MET A 28 3.99 -4.37 -12.59
C MET A 28 5.39 -3.88 -12.99
N CYS A 29 5.48 -2.88 -13.87
CA CYS A 29 6.74 -2.25 -14.22
C CYS A 29 7.38 -1.55 -13.00
N GLU A 30 6.58 -0.78 -12.25
CA GLU A 30 7.06 -0.10 -11.04
C GLU A 30 7.53 -1.08 -9.97
N VAL A 31 6.76 -2.15 -9.72
CA VAL A 31 7.17 -3.24 -8.82
C VAL A 31 8.46 -3.88 -9.31
N GLY A 32 8.64 -4.06 -10.63
CA GLY A 32 9.88 -4.56 -11.21
C GLY A 32 11.10 -3.70 -10.84
N VAL A 33 10.97 -2.37 -10.90
CA VAL A 33 12.04 -1.43 -10.53
C VAL A 33 12.29 -1.44 -9.01
N ALA A 34 11.24 -1.44 -8.19
CA ALA A 34 11.36 -1.55 -6.74
C ALA A 34 12.02 -2.87 -6.31
N MET A 35 11.71 -3.97 -6.99
CA MET A 35 12.33 -5.28 -6.76
C MET A 35 13.79 -5.32 -7.24
N LEU A 36 14.14 -4.56 -8.28
CA LEU A 36 15.54 -4.40 -8.73
C LEU A 36 16.39 -3.72 -7.64
N GLU A 37 15.86 -2.70 -6.98
CA GLU A 37 16.55 -2.06 -5.84
C GLU A 37 16.82 -3.06 -4.72
N GLY A 38 15.82 -3.86 -4.34
CA GLY A 38 16.00 -4.94 -3.37
C GLY A 38 17.01 -5.99 -3.83
N ALA A 39 17.01 -6.34 -5.12
CA ALA A 39 17.99 -7.25 -5.71
C ALA A 39 19.42 -6.68 -5.69
N ALA A 40 19.58 -5.37 -5.86
CA ALA A 40 20.87 -4.69 -5.77
C ALA A 40 21.39 -4.65 -4.32
N LYS A 41 20.50 -4.43 -3.34
CA LYS A 41 20.86 -4.36 -1.91
C LYS A 41 21.11 -5.73 -1.28
N TYR A 42 20.28 -6.73 -1.61
CA TYR A 42 20.20 -7.99 -0.87
C TYR A 42 20.33 -9.25 -1.73
N GLY A 43 20.50 -9.08 -3.04
CA GLY A 43 20.56 -10.17 -4.02
C GLY A 43 19.18 -10.64 -4.47
N ARG A 44 19.07 -10.94 -5.76
CA ARG A 44 17.81 -11.26 -6.43
C ARG A 44 17.25 -12.61 -5.97
N HIS A 45 16.04 -12.60 -5.40
CA HIS A 45 15.33 -13.79 -4.86
C HIS A 45 16.03 -14.51 -3.69
N ASN A 46 17.05 -13.92 -3.05
CA ASN A 46 17.74 -14.54 -1.92
C ASN A 46 16.81 -14.89 -0.76
N TYR A 47 15.73 -14.12 -0.59
CA TYR A 47 14.67 -14.36 0.39
C TYR A 47 13.98 -15.74 0.25
N ARG A 48 14.11 -16.43 -0.90
CA ARG A 48 13.65 -17.82 -1.08
C ARG A 48 14.56 -18.87 -0.44
N VAL A 49 15.75 -18.48 0.02
CA VAL A 49 16.72 -19.36 0.69
C VAL A 49 17.00 -18.86 2.10
N SER A 50 17.18 -17.56 2.28
CA SER A 50 17.45 -16.96 3.59
C SER A 50 16.22 -16.87 4.50
N GLY A 51 15.03 -17.00 3.93
CA GLY A 51 13.77 -16.76 4.61
C GLY A 51 13.46 -15.29 4.85
N VAL A 52 12.24 -15.04 5.31
CA VAL A 52 11.68 -13.72 5.59
C VAL A 52 11.02 -13.74 6.96
N LYS A 53 11.20 -12.68 7.74
CA LYS A 53 10.49 -12.48 9.02
C LYS A 53 9.20 -11.69 8.80
N ALA A 54 8.07 -12.20 9.27
CA ALA A 54 6.75 -11.60 9.03
C ALA A 54 6.67 -10.15 9.55
N SER A 55 7.12 -9.92 10.79
CA SER A 55 7.07 -8.60 11.44
C SER A 55 7.82 -7.52 10.66
N VAL A 56 9.01 -7.83 10.15
CA VAL A 56 9.86 -6.89 9.38
C VAL A 56 9.16 -6.40 8.12
N TYR A 57 8.52 -7.31 7.37
CA TYR A 57 7.89 -6.95 6.09
C TYR A 57 6.51 -6.31 6.30
N VAL A 58 5.80 -6.67 7.37
CA VAL A 58 4.57 -5.96 7.76
C VAL A 58 4.90 -4.53 8.18
N ASP A 59 5.91 -4.34 9.02
CA ASP A 59 6.35 -3.02 9.48
C ASP A 59 6.82 -2.14 8.32
N ALA A 60 7.67 -2.67 7.43
CA ALA A 60 8.12 -1.95 6.24
C ALA A 60 6.96 -1.54 5.30
N ALA A 61 5.99 -2.44 5.06
CA ALA A 61 4.83 -2.11 4.24
C ALA A 61 3.94 -1.04 4.89
N MET A 62 3.69 -1.17 6.19
CA MET A 62 2.91 -0.19 6.94
C MET A 62 3.60 1.16 7.02
N GLY A 63 4.93 1.21 7.19
CA GLY A 63 5.71 2.44 7.23
C GLY A 63 5.54 3.26 5.94
N HIS A 64 5.67 2.61 4.77
CA HIS A 64 5.41 3.29 3.51
C HIS A 64 3.95 3.74 3.35
N ILE A 65 2.98 2.92 3.77
CA ILE A 65 1.55 3.31 3.75
C ILE A 65 1.30 4.53 4.64
N MET A 66 1.90 4.58 5.83
CA MET A 66 1.76 5.69 6.78
C MET A 66 2.38 6.97 6.24
N GLN A 67 3.58 6.91 5.65
CA GLN A 67 4.21 8.06 4.99
C GLN A 67 3.32 8.62 3.88
N TRP A 68 2.82 7.73 3.01
CA TRP A 68 1.87 8.12 1.96
C TRP A 68 0.60 8.76 2.53
N TRP A 69 0.03 8.17 3.58
CA TRP A 69 -1.17 8.69 4.25
C TRP A 69 -0.97 10.09 4.84
N GLU A 70 0.23 10.38 5.33
CA GLU A 70 0.62 11.69 5.87
C GLU A 70 1.08 12.68 4.78
N GLY A 71 0.99 12.30 3.50
CA GLY A 71 1.18 13.18 2.33
C GLY A 71 2.52 13.06 1.62
N GLU A 72 3.33 12.05 1.94
CA GLU A 72 4.59 11.76 1.26
C GLU A 72 4.37 10.74 0.12
N ASP A 73 4.21 11.25 -1.11
CA ASP A 73 3.88 10.40 -2.27
C ASP A 73 5.05 9.53 -2.76
N ILE A 74 6.26 10.09 -2.73
CA ILE A 74 7.47 9.54 -3.35
C ILE A 74 8.56 9.30 -2.31
N ASP A 75 9.10 8.09 -2.32
CA ASP A 75 10.23 7.67 -1.48
C ASP A 75 11.51 8.34 -1.95
N ASP A 76 12.17 9.06 -1.03
CA ASP A 76 13.32 9.90 -1.38
C ASP A 76 14.52 9.08 -1.88
N ASP A 77 14.72 7.87 -1.37
CA ASP A 77 15.85 7.01 -1.76
C ASP A 77 15.69 6.43 -3.17
N SER A 78 14.51 5.91 -3.47
CA SER A 78 14.24 5.17 -4.71
C SER A 78 13.58 6.01 -5.81
N LYS A 79 13.02 7.17 -5.44
CA LYS A 79 12.17 8.03 -6.30
C LYS A 79 10.95 7.29 -6.86
N LEU A 80 10.49 6.25 -6.17
CA LEU A 80 9.27 5.50 -6.48
C LEU A 80 8.15 5.86 -5.52
N SER A 81 6.91 5.58 -5.90
CA SER A 81 5.77 5.78 -4.98
C SER A 81 5.91 4.92 -3.72
N HIS A 82 5.60 5.50 -2.55
CA HIS A 82 5.50 4.75 -1.30
C HIS A 82 4.54 3.55 -1.42
N ILE A 83 3.45 3.67 -2.18
CA ILE A 83 2.52 2.57 -2.42
C ILE A 83 3.20 1.43 -3.18
N THR A 84 4.00 1.72 -4.20
CA THR A 84 4.78 0.71 -4.93
C THR A 84 5.81 0.02 -4.02
N LYS A 85 6.42 0.77 -3.10
CA LYS A 85 7.34 0.21 -2.10
C LYS A 85 6.62 -0.73 -1.13
N ALA A 86 5.45 -0.34 -0.64
CA ALA A 86 4.60 -1.20 0.19
C ALA A 86 4.19 -2.48 -0.55
N ILE A 87 3.76 -2.38 -1.82
CA ILE A 87 3.42 -3.54 -2.66
C ILE A 87 4.63 -4.47 -2.79
N SER A 88 5.82 -3.93 -3.01
CA SER A 88 7.04 -4.73 -3.19
C SER A 88 7.40 -5.51 -1.92
N SER A 89 7.24 -4.91 -0.75
CA SER A 89 7.36 -5.61 0.54
C SER A 89 6.34 -6.76 0.65
N LEU A 90 5.08 -6.52 0.28
CA LEU A 90 4.04 -7.54 0.31
C LEU A 90 4.25 -8.65 -0.73
N VAL A 91 4.83 -8.34 -1.90
CA VAL A 91 5.19 -9.34 -2.93
C VAL A 91 6.22 -10.32 -2.38
N VAL A 92 7.28 -9.82 -1.73
CA VAL A 92 8.30 -10.68 -1.11
C VAL A 92 7.70 -11.51 0.03
N LEU A 93 6.90 -10.89 0.90
CA LEU A 93 6.23 -11.60 1.99
C LEU A 93 5.33 -12.73 1.46
N ARG A 94 4.54 -12.45 0.43
CA ARG A 94 3.64 -13.44 -0.17
C ARG A 94 4.41 -14.56 -0.86
N ASP A 95 5.50 -14.25 -1.55
CA ASP A 95 6.37 -15.26 -2.16
C ASP A 95 6.98 -16.17 -1.09
N ALA A 96 7.50 -15.61 0.01
CA ALA A 96 8.02 -16.39 1.12
C ALA A 96 6.97 -17.34 1.72
N MET A 97 5.70 -16.90 1.85
CA MET A 97 4.60 -17.77 2.27
C MET A 97 4.36 -18.93 1.29
N ILE A 98 4.43 -18.68 -0.02
CA ILE A 98 4.24 -19.70 -1.06
C ILE A 98 5.40 -20.70 -1.06
N GLN A 99 6.63 -20.22 -0.88
CA GLN A 99 7.85 -21.03 -0.86
C GLN A 99 8.12 -21.71 0.48
N GLN A 100 7.24 -21.55 1.49
CA GLN A 100 7.44 -22.06 2.85
C GLN A 100 8.73 -21.53 3.51
N GLN A 101 9.07 -20.28 3.21
CA GLN A 101 10.26 -19.57 3.69
C GLN A 101 9.91 -18.42 4.65
N LEU A 102 8.66 -18.36 5.11
CA LEU A 102 8.23 -17.39 6.11
C LEU A 102 8.60 -17.88 7.52
N ASN A 103 9.46 -17.15 8.20
CA ASN A 103 9.55 -17.16 9.65
C ASN A 103 8.38 -16.34 10.21
N ASP A 104 7.33 -17.06 10.60
CA ASP A 104 6.11 -16.47 11.12
C ASP A 104 6.27 -16.09 12.61
N ASP A 105 6.76 -14.88 12.85
CA ASP A 105 6.90 -14.29 14.18
C ASP A 105 5.75 -13.35 14.56
N ARG A 106 4.57 -13.55 13.93
CA ARG A 106 3.37 -12.79 14.28
C ARG A 106 2.95 -13.11 15.72
N PRO A 107 2.30 -12.16 16.42
CA PRO A 107 1.72 -12.42 17.73
C PRO A 107 0.77 -13.63 17.71
N PRO A 108 0.55 -14.29 18.87
CA PRO A 108 -0.48 -15.30 18.99
C PRO A 108 -1.83 -14.80 18.46
N LYS A 109 -2.54 -15.69 17.75
CA LYS A 109 -3.79 -15.33 17.06
C LYS A 109 -4.83 -14.83 18.07
N ALA A 110 -5.33 -13.63 17.84
CA ALA A 110 -6.49 -13.11 18.56
C ALA A 110 -7.79 -13.75 18.04
N ASN A 111 -8.84 -13.73 18.87
CA ASN A 111 -10.20 -14.05 18.43
C ASN A 111 -10.77 -12.87 17.62
N LEU A 112 -10.43 -12.82 16.33
CA LEU A 112 -10.81 -11.72 15.45
C LEU A 112 -12.32 -11.58 15.29
N GLU A 113 -13.08 -12.66 15.41
CA GLU A 113 -14.54 -12.62 15.32
C GLU A 113 -15.12 -11.84 16.50
N ALA A 114 -14.71 -12.19 17.73
CA ALA A 114 -15.14 -11.48 18.93
C ALA A 114 -14.77 -9.99 18.89
N VAL A 115 -13.55 -9.66 18.44
CA VAL A 115 -13.10 -8.27 18.30
C VAL A 115 -13.96 -7.51 17.28
N ARG A 116 -14.26 -8.10 16.13
CA ARG A 116 -15.08 -7.47 15.09
C ARG A 116 -16.51 -7.23 15.55
N VAL A 117 -17.12 -8.22 16.20
CA VAL A 117 -18.48 -8.11 16.76
C VAL A 117 -18.55 -6.96 17.75
N GLU A 118 -17.60 -6.88 18.69
CA GLU A 118 -17.59 -5.82 19.70
C GLU A 118 -17.36 -4.43 19.09
N LEU A 119 -16.40 -4.30 18.16
CA LEU A 119 -16.15 -3.02 17.50
C LEU A 119 -17.34 -2.57 16.64
N GLN A 120 -18.04 -3.50 15.98
CA GLN A 120 -19.25 -3.17 15.22
C GLN A 120 -20.35 -2.62 16.13
N ARG A 121 -20.57 -3.24 17.31
CA ARG A 121 -21.51 -2.73 18.31
C ARG A 121 -21.21 -1.27 18.69
N VAL A 122 -19.94 -0.95 18.94
CA VAL A 122 -19.51 0.42 19.26
C VAL A 122 -19.74 1.37 18.10
N VAL A 123 -19.45 0.95 16.86
CA VAL A 123 -19.72 1.74 15.65
C VAL A 123 -21.21 2.05 15.53
N ASP A 124 -22.08 1.06 15.73
CA ASP A 124 -23.54 1.23 15.65
C ASP A 124 -24.04 2.23 16.70
N GLU A 125 -23.50 2.18 17.93
CA GLU A 125 -23.81 3.14 19.00
C GLU A 125 -23.37 4.57 18.66
N ILE A 126 -22.20 4.74 18.02
CA ILE A 126 -21.73 6.04 17.55
C ILE A 126 -22.68 6.63 16.51
N PHE A 127 -23.10 5.84 15.52
CA PHE A 127 -24.02 6.31 14.48
C PHE A 127 -25.44 6.56 15.02
N ALA A 128 -25.90 5.78 16.01
CA ALA A 128 -27.16 6.08 16.71
C ALA A 128 -27.10 7.40 17.49
N LYS A 129 -25.94 7.74 18.07
CA LYS A 129 -25.73 8.98 18.82
C LYS A 129 -25.56 10.21 17.91
N TYR A 130 -24.97 10.04 16.73
CA TYR A 130 -24.67 11.12 15.78
C TYR A 130 -25.23 10.81 14.38
N PRO A 131 -26.56 10.83 14.18
CA PRO A 131 -27.19 10.36 12.95
C PRO A 131 -26.88 11.21 11.71
N GLU A 132 -26.68 12.52 11.88
CA GLU A 132 -26.46 13.45 10.76
C GLU A 132 -24.97 13.58 10.37
N GLY A 133 -24.05 13.19 11.26
CA GLY A 133 -22.60 13.35 11.06
C GLY A 133 -22.16 14.80 10.76
N VAL A 134 -20.87 15.01 10.55
CA VAL A 134 -20.31 16.26 10.01
C VAL A 134 -19.41 15.88 8.85
N PRO A 135 -19.49 16.56 7.69
CA PRO A 135 -18.64 16.22 6.56
C PRO A 135 -17.15 16.41 6.89
N PRO A 136 -16.28 15.45 6.53
CA PRO A 136 -14.84 15.59 6.75
C PRO A 136 -14.24 16.59 5.74
N PHE A 137 -13.22 17.33 6.18
CA PHE A 137 -12.37 18.08 5.26
C PHE A 137 -11.38 17.13 4.56
N THR A 138 -11.48 17.02 3.25
CA THR A 138 -10.57 16.22 2.42
C THR A 138 -9.48 17.10 1.80
N GLU A 139 -8.43 16.50 1.25
CA GLU A 139 -7.43 17.23 0.47
C GLU A 139 -8.06 18.04 -0.67
N SER A 140 -9.06 17.48 -1.36
CA SER A 140 -9.85 18.18 -2.39
C SER A 140 -10.66 19.37 -1.85
N GLY A 141 -10.95 19.41 -0.54
CA GLY A 141 -11.64 20.52 0.14
C GLY A 141 -10.70 21.50 0.89
N LYS A 142 -9.39 21.24 0.96
CA LYS A 142 -8.42 21.98 1.78
C LYS A 142 -7.72 23.14 1.08
N ASN A 143 -7.79 23.29 -0.24
CA ASN A 143 -7.13 24.42 -0.92
C ASN A 143 -7.69 25.80 -0.56
N HIS A 144 -8.85 25.88 0.12
CA HIS A 144 -9.53 27.14 0.42
C HIS A 144 -9.49 27.55 1.91
N LEU A 145 -9.04 26.67 2.81
CA LEU A 145 -9.13 26.85 4.27
C LEU A 145 -7.79 26.68 5.01
N ARG A 146 -6.69 26.44 4.29
CA ARG A 146 -5.37 26.29 4.92
C ARG A 146 -4.99 27.63 5.59
N PRO A 147 -4.79 27.68 6.92
CA PRO A 147 -4.41 28.90 7.61
C PRO A 147 -3.11 29.49 7.02
N ALA A 148 -3.06 30.80 6.80
CA ALA A 148 -1.93 31.47 6.15
C ALA A 148 -0.58 31.29 6.88
N HIS A 149 -0.58 30.91 8.17
CA HIS A 149 0.65 30.58 8.91
C HIS A 149 1.19 29.17 8.63
N LEU A 150 0.39 28.30 7.98
CA LEU A 150 0.79 27.01 7.44
C LEU A 150 1.13 27.09 5.94
N SER A 151 1.19 28.30 5.37
CA SER A 151 1.50 28.57 3.95
C SER A 151 2.94 28.22 3.54
N GLY A 152 3.82 27.94 4.50
CA GLY A 152 5.18 27.46 4.26
C GLY A 152 5.27 25.96 3.96
N ALA A 153 4.20 25.19 4.18
CA ALA A 153 4.15 23.79 3.76
C ALA A 153 3.86 23.73 2.25
N LYS A 154 4.92 23.77 1.45
CA LYS A 154 4.86 23.46 0.01
C LYS A 154 4.10 22.14 -0.17
N SER A 155 3.23 22.04 -1.18
CA SER A 155 2.76 20.72 -1.59
C SER A 155 3.98 19.83 -1.83
N PHE A 156 3.90 18.56 -1.41
CA PHE A 156 5.01 17.60 -1.35
C PHE A 156 5.74 17.36 -2.69
N ILE A 157 5.26 17.95 -3.79
CA ILE A 157 5.84 17.90 -5.14
C ILE A 157 7.05 18.82 -5.40
N ASP A 158 7.39 19.82 -4.56
CA ASP A 158 8.44 20.81 -4.92
C ASP A 158 9.48 21.15 -3.81
N GLY A 159 9.98 20.12 -3.14
CA GLY A 159 11.26 20.21 -2.42
C GLY A 159 11.13 20.15 -0.91
N GLY A 160 11.75 19.10 -0.37
CA GLY A 160 11.91 18.83 1.04
C GLY A 160 12.61 19.94 1.83
N LEU A 161 12.65 19.71 3.14
CA LEU A 161 13.06 20.63 4.19
C LEU A 161 14.50 21.16 4.02
N GLU A 162 14.70 22.18 3.20
CA GLU A 162 15.94 22.97 3.23
C GLU A 162 15.87 24.05 4.30
N GLY A 163 16.44 23.70 5.45
CA GLY A 163 17.26 24.53 6.35
C GLY A 163 16.89 25.98 6.65
N LYS A 164 16.72 26.25 7.96
CA LYS A 164 17.35 27.33 8.79
C LYS A 164 16.34 27.99 9.75
N PRO A 165 16.80 28.73 10.77
CA PRO A 165 17.76 28.41 11.82
C PRO A 165 17.09 28.51 13.21
N VAL A 166 17.68 27.89 14.23
CA VAL A 166 17.25 28.12 15.62
C VAL A 166 17.63 29.55 16.00
N ALA A 167 16.63 30.39 16.26
CA ALA A 167 16.84 31.70 16.88
C ALA A 167 16.99 31.51 18.40
N SER A 168 18.00 32.17 18.95
CA SER A 168 18.37 32.26 20.37
C SER A 168 17.23 32.69 21.28
#